data_AF-A0A363CZE5-F1
#
_entry.id   AF-A0A363CZE5-F1
#
_cell.length_a   1.000
_cell.length_b   1.000
_cell.length_c   1.000
_cell.angle_alpha   90.00
_cell.angle_beta   90.00
_cell.angle_gamma   90.00
#
_symmetry.space_group_name_H-M   'P 1'
#
loop_
_entity.id
_entity.type
_entity.pdbx_description
1 polymer ?
#
loop_
_entity_poly.entity_id
_entity_poly.type
_entity_poly.pdbx_seq_one_letter_code
_entity_poly.pdbx_strand_id
1 'polypeptide(L)'
;MMKEKIVLLGGGGHCHSVIDVLEQEDKYQIIGIIDKKELIGSDILGYKIIACDDDLEEIFETCKNAIITVGQIESNHIRVKLFNKLKEIGFNLPAIISPLSYVSKHSFIEEGTVIMHHVLVNANAKIGKNCIINTKALIEHDVIIEDNCHISTASVINGGVIVKANTFVGSNTTSKQYIEINGFVKAGSLVK
;
A
#
# COMPACT_ATOMS: atom_id res chain seq x y z
N MET A 1 6.56 23.74 7.99
CA MET A 1 6.69 22.74 9.07
C MET A 1 7.80 21.77 8.68
N MET A 2 8.50 21.16 9.64
CA MET A 2 9.48 20.10 9.30
C MET A 2 8.71 18.86 8.84
N LYS A 3 9.09 18.29 7.70
CA LYS A 3 8.52 17.04 7.18
C LYS A 3 8.92 15.88 8.09
N GLU A 4 8.01 14.92 8.27
CA GLU A 4 8.34 13.70 9.01
C GLU A 4 9.24 12.80 8.16
N LYS A 5 10.26 12.18 8.76
CA LYS A 5 11.12 11.22 8.05
C LYS A 5 10.37 9.93 7.78
N ILE A 6 10.54 9.35 6.60
CA ILE A 6 10.04 8.03 6.25
C ILE A 6 11.08 7.24 5.45
N VAL A 7 11.16 5.94 5.70
CA VAL A 7 11.98 5.01 4.92
C VAL A 7 11.09 4.07 4.10
N LEU A 8 11.48 3.75 2.87
CA LEU A 8 10.71 2.85 1.99
C LEU A 8 11.32 1.46 1.99
N LEU A 9 10.51 0.40 2.01
CA LEU A 9 10.98 -0.98 1.93
C LEU A 9 10.63 -1.62 0.59
N GLY A 10 11.65 -1.91 -0.21
CA GLY A 10 11.59 -2.50 -1.54
C GLY A 10 11.63 -1.45 -2.65
N GLY A 11 12.67 -1.47 -3.47
CA GLY A 11 12.97 -0.54 -4.54
C GLY A 11 12.46 -0.94 -5.93
N GLY A 12 11.43 -1.79 -6.00
CA GLY A 12 10.84 -2.24 -7.26
C GLY A 12 9.90 -1.22 -7.93
N GLY A 13 9.22 -1.62 -9.01
CA GLY A 13 8.34 -0.71 -9.77
C GLY A 13 7.19 -0.09 -8.97
N HIS A 14 6.69 -0.77 -7.92
CA HIS A 14 5.69 -0.17 -7.04
C HIS A 14 6.26 0.98 -6.19
N CYS A 15 7.54 0.92 -5.81
CA CYS A 15 8.25 2.00 -5.13
C CYS A 15 8.23 3.29 -5.91
N HIS A 16 8.44 3.23 -7.23
CA HIS A 16 8.35 4.42 -8.09
C HIS A 16 7.00 5.13 -7.94
N SER A 17 5.92 4.36 -7.88
CA SER A 17 4.57 4.92 -7.73
C SER A 17 4.33 5.50 -6.34
N VAL A 18 4.87 4.86 -5.29
CA VAL A 18 4.73 5.37 -3.92
C VAL A 18 5.59 6.62 -3.69
N ILE A 19 6.76 6.72 -4.30
CA ILE A 19 7.57 7.95 -4.32
C ILE A 19 6.76 9.11 -4.89
N ASP A 20 6.14 8.93 -6.06
CA ASP A 20 5.29 9.97 -6.69
C ASP A 20 4.14 10.43 -5.76
N VAL A 21 3.51 9.49 -5.05
CA VAL A 21 2.48 9.81 -4.05
C VAL A 21 3.03 10.62 -2.88
N LEU A 22 4.17 10.21 -2.30
CA LEU A 22 4.78 10.86 -1.14
C LEU A 22 5.32 12.26 -1.48
N GLU A 23 5.89 12.43 -2.68
CA GLU A 23 6.34 13.72 -3.18
C GLU A 23 5.17 14.70 -3.33
N GLN A 24 4.05 14.25 -3.88
CA GLN A 24 2.85 15.08 -4.03
C GLN A 24 2.15 15.38 -2.69
N GLU A 25 2.17 14.45 -1.74
CA GLU A 25 1.60 14.67 -0.41
C GLU A 25 2.38 15.75 0.38
N ASP A 26 3.68 15.89 0.09
CA ASP A 26 4.59 16.89 0.67
C ASP A 26 4.70 16.86 2.22
N LYS A 27 4.21 15.78 2.86
CA LYS A 27 4.27 15.61 4.33
C LYS A 27 5.53 14.91 4.81
N TYR A 28 6.10 14.03 3.99
CA TYR A 28 7.21 13.19 4.37
C TYR A 28 8.51 13.55 3.66
N GLN A 29 9.62 13.41 4.37
CA GLN A 29 10.96 13.38 3.82
C GLN A 29 11.39 11.93 3.68
N ILE A 30 11.48 11.44 2.44
CA ILE A 30 12.03 10.11 2.17
C ILE A 30 13.53 10.15 2.46
N ILE A 31 13.97 9.38 3.46
CA ILE A 31 15.39 9.35 3.87
C ILE A 31 16.23 8.37 3.05
N GLY A 32 15.57 7.44 2.37
CA GLY A 32 16.19 6.41 1.56
C GLY A 32 15.30 5.18 1.44
N ILE A 33 15.83 4.19 0.75
CA ILE A 33 15.16 2.92 0.44
C ILE A 33 15.95 1.78 1.06
N ILE A 34 15.25 0.80 1.61
CA ILE A 34 15.79 -0.47 2.09
C ILE A 34 15.48 -1.52 1.03
N ASP A 35 16.51 -2.21 0.57
CA ASP A 35 16.38 -3.30 -0.41
C ASP A 35 17.50 -4.33 -0.22
N LYS A 36 17.64 -5.27 -1.14
CA LYS A 36 18.70 -6.27 -1.12
C LYS A 36 20.08 -5.62 -1.01
N LYS A 37 20.97 -6.28 -0.26
CA LYS A 37 22.32 -5.81 0.06
C LYS A 37 23.15 -5.45 -1.18
N GLU A 38 23.02 -6.22 -2.26
CA GLU A 38 23.73 -6.00 -3.52
C GLU A 38 23.27 -4.74 -4.28
N LEU A 39 22.12 -4.16 -3.91
CA LEU A 39 21.58 -2.96 -4.54
C LEU A 39 21.93 -1.67 -3.78
N ILE A 40 22.56 -1.76 -2.60
CA ILE A 40 22.94 -0.59 -1.79
C ILE A 40 23.79 0.39 -2.64
N GLY A 41 23.44 1.68 -2.58
CA GLY A 41 24.02 2.76 -3.38
C GLY A 41 23.33 3.02 -4.73
N SER A 42 22.46 2.12 -5.18
CA SER A 42 21.64 2.35 -6.39
C SER A 42 20.69 3.52 -6.20
N ASP A 43 20.30 4.13 -7.32
CA ASP A 43 19.40 5.26 -7.38
C ASP A 43 18.02 4.85 -7.89
N ILE A 44 16.98 5.31 -7.21
CA ILE A 44 15.58 5.12 -7.59
C ILE A 44 14.91 6.48 -7.52
N LEU A 45 14.69 7.10 -8.69
CA LEU A 45 14.07 8.42 -8.82
C LEU A 45 14.73 9.51 -7.93
N GLY A 46 16.06 9.48 -7.77
CA GLY A 46 16.79 10.42 -6.94
C GLY A 46 16.93 10.02 -5.47
N TYR A 47 16.36 8.88 -5.06
CA TYR A 47 16.51 8.31 -3.72
C TYR A 47 17.45 7.12 -3.72
N LYS A 48 18.39 7.10 -2.76
CA LYS A 48 19.36 6.02 -2.64
C LYS A 48 18.79 4.82 -1.90
N ILE A 49 19.22 3.63 -2.31
CA ILE A 49 19.16 2.45 -1.46
C ILE A 49 20.26 2.60 -0.40
N ILE A 50 19.85 2.83 0.85
CA ILE A 50 20.77 3.22 1.94
C ILE A 50 21.17 2.03 2.82
N ALA A 51 20.36 0.97 2.87
CA ALA A 51 20.61 -0.19 3.71
C ALA A 51 19.80 -1.40 3.21
N CYS A 52 19.91 -2.52 3.93
CA CYS A 52 19.13 -3.73 3.69
C CYS A 52 18.31 -4.16 4.90
N ASP A 53 17.53 -5.24 4.76
CA ASP A 53 16.62 -5.72 5.81
C ASP A 53 17.33 -5.98 7.16
N ASP A 54 18.63 -6.29 7.16
CA ASP A 54 19.42 -6.56 8.36
C ASP A 54 19.69 -5.28 9.18
N ASP A 55 19.62 -4.11 8.55
CA ASP A 55 19.95 -2.81 9.15
C ASP A 55 18.71 -2.10 9.73
N LEU A 56 17.53 -2.74 9.70
CA LEU A 56 16.25 -2.09 10.06
C LEU A 56 16.21 -1.59 11.51
N GLU A 57 16.85 -2.27 12.46
CA GLU A 57 16.91 -1.81 13.86
C GLU A 57 17.72 -0.52 14.00
N GLU A 58 18.85 -0.40 13.29
CA GLU A 58 19.67 0.82 13.25
C GLU A 58 18.90 1.96 12.56
N ILE A 59 18.22 1.68 11.44
CA ILE A 59 17.38 2.66 10.76
C ILE A 59 16.27 3.18 11.69
N PHE A 60 15.68 2.30 12.51
CA PHE A 60 14.64 2.67 13.46
C PHE A 60 15.13 3.70 14.48
N GLU A 61 16.42 3.70 14.86
CA GLU A 61 16.97 4.70 15.79
C GLU A 61 16.83 6.13 15.26
N THR A 62 16.91 6.31 13.94
CA THR A 62 16.92 7.64 13.30
C THR A 62 15.64 7.98 12.53
N CYS A 63 14.81 6.98 12.22
CA CYS A 63 13.56 7.13 11.47
C CYS A 63 12.49 6.19 12.03
N LYS A 64 11.40 6.77 12.55
CA LYS A 64 10.31 5.99 13.17
C LYS A 64 9.21 5.57 12.19
N ASN A 65 9.09 6.25 11.05
CA ASN A 65 8.10 5.90 10.04
C ASN A 65 8.73 5.03 8.94
N ALA A 66 8.00 4.00 8.53
CA ALA A 66 8.35 3.15 7.40
C ALA A 66 7.10 2.84 6.56
N ILE A 67 7.28 2.67 5.25
CA ILE A 67 6.21 2.16 4.38
C ILE A 67 6.77 1.09 3.45
N ILE A 68 5.97 0.05 3.23
CA ILE A 68 6.35 -1.05 2.36
C ILE A 68 5.93 -0.73 0.94
N THR A 69 6.90 -0.76 0.05
CA THR A 69 6.75 -0.46 -1.38
C THR A 69 6.92 -1.72 -2.25
N VAL A 70 6.85 -2.90 -1.63
CA VAL A 70 6.74 -4.19 -2.31
C VAL A 70 5.30 -4.43 -2.74
N GLY A 71 5.07 -4.53 -4.06
CA GLY A 71 3.77 -4.85 -4.65
C GLY A 71 3.39 -6.33 -4.51
N GLN A 72 2.60 -6.83 -5.46
CA GLN A 72 2.29 -8.26 -5.60
C GLN A 72 3.23 -8.90 -6.63
N ILE A 73 4.22 -9.67 -6.18
CA ILE A 73 5.16 -10.41 -7.05
C ILE A 73 4.87 -11.89 -6.86
N GLU A 74 4.02 -12.47 -7.72
CA GLU A 74 3.46 -13.83 -7.62
C GLU A 74 2.56 -14.06 -6.38
N SER A 75 2.97 -13.55 -5.22
CA SER A 75 2.26 -13.56 -3.94
C SER A 75 2.48 -12.25 -3.17
N ASN A 76 1.78 -12.09 -2.05
CA ASN A 76 1.98 -10.98 -1.11
C ASN A 76 2.96 -11.33 0.02
N HIS A 77 3.53 -12.54 0.04
CA HIS A 77 4.27 -13.08 1.19
C HIS A 77 5.40 -12.16 1.66
N ILE A 78 6.16 -11.57 0.73
CA ILE A 78 7.25 -10.64 1.05
C ILE A 78 6.69 -9.38 1.74
N ARG A 79 5.62 -8.79 1.20
CA ARG A 79 4.95 -7.62 1.79
C ARG A 79 4.43 -7.92 3.20
N VAL A 80 3.83 -9.09 3.43
CA VAL A 80 3.33 -9.51 4.75
C VAL A 80 4.49 -9.72 5.74
N LYS A 81 5.55 -10.41 5.31
CA LYS A 81 6.75 -10.65 6.13
C LYS A 81 7.39 -9.34 6.59
N LEU A 82 7.57 -8.39 5.67
CA LEU A 82 8.15 -7.09 5.98
C LEU A 82 7.25 -6.28 6.93
N PHE A 83 5.93 -6.35 6.75
CA PHE A 83 4.98 -5.68 7.65
C PHE A 83 5.12 -6.17 9.08
N ASN A 84 5.12 -7.47 9.29
CA ASN A 84 5.28 -8.05 10.63
C ASN A 84 6.64 -7.69 11.23
N LYS A 85 7.73 -7.80 10.45
CA LYS A 85 9.08 -7.43 10.90
C LYS A 85 9.15 -5.97 11.36
N LEU A 86 8.57 -5.04 10.59
CA LEU A 86 8.53 -3.63 10.96
C LEU A 86 7.70 -3.37 12.22
N LYS A 87 6.55 -4.05 12.37
CA LYS A 87 5.71 -3.96 13.57
C LYS A 87 6.42 -4.51 14.80
N GLU A 88 7.17 -5.61 14.67
CA GLU A 88 7.97 -6.19 15.75
C GLU A 88 9.07 -5.24 16.25
N ILE A 89 9.75 -4.54 15.33
CA ILE A 89 10.76 -3.53 15.67
C ILE A 89 10.12 -2.27 16.30
N GLY A 90 8.85 -2.01 16.01
CA GLY A 90 8.10 -0.87 16.55
C GLY A 90 8.02 0.34 15.60
N PHE A 91 8.26 0.15 14.30
CA PHE A 91 8.01 1.19 13.31
C PHE A 91 6.54 1.62 13.31
N ASN A 92 6.33 2.91 13.08
CA ASN A 92 5.04 3.44 12.66
C ASN A 92 4.88 3.24 11.15
N LEU A 93 3.77 2.61 10.73
CA LEU A 93 3.45 2.45 9.32
C LEU A 93 2.24 3.32 8.99
N PRO A 94 2.44 4.59 8.62
CA PRO A 94 1.33 5.46 8.29
C PRO A 94 0.54 4.91 7.09
N ALA A 95 -0.77 5.17 7.06
CA ALA A 95 -1.52 5.05 5.83
C ALA A 95 -1.06 6.16 4.87
N ILE A 96 -0.60 5.79 3.68
CA ILE A 96 -0.15 6.75 2.67
C ILE A 96 -1.31 6.99 1.72
N ILE A 97 -1.81 8.23 1.68
CA ILE A 97 -3.00 8.57 0.91
C ILE A 97 -2.64 9.66 -0.10
N SER A 98 -2.75 9.31 -1.38
CA SER A 98 -2.56 10.26 -2.46
C SER A 98 -3.49 11.48 -2.31
N PRO A 99 -2.97 12.72 -2.44
CA PRO A 99 -3.81 13.92 -2.46
C PRO A 99 -4.73 14.00 -3.69
N LEU A 100 -4.46 13.22 -4.74
CA LEU A 100 -5.31 13.08 -5.94
C LEU A 100 -6.41 12.01 -5.79
N SER A 101 -6.55 11.39 -4.62
CA SER A 101 -7.63 10.45 -4.34
C SER A 101 -8.79 11.15 -3.63
N TYR A 102 -10.00 10.60 -3.77
CA TYR A 102 -11.11 10.95 -2.90
C TYR A 102 -11.25 9.87 -1.84
N VAL A 103 -11.10 10.25 -0.57
CA VAL A 103 -11.34 9.37 0.57
C VAL A 103 -12.40 9.99 1.44
N SER A 104 -13.54 9.32 1.56
CA SER A 104 -14.64 9.79 2.40
C SER A 104 -14.18 9.95 3.85
N LYS A 105 -14.55 11.07 4.49
CA LYS A 105 -14.34 11.30 5.93
C LYS A 105 -15.04 10.27 6.84
N HIS A 106 -15.95 9.46 6.26
CA HIS A 106 -16.67 8.38 6.93
C HIS A 106 -16.09 6.99 6.64
N SER A 107 -14.99 6.92 5.90
CA SER A 107 -14.24 5.67 5.67
C SER A 107 -13.13 5.50 6.71
N PHE A 108 -12.64 4.28 6.83
CA PHE A 108 -11.53 3.93 7.72
C PHE A 108 -10.44 3.24 6.90
N ILE A 109 -9.20 3.71 7.05
CA ILE A 109 -8.02 3.14 6.41
C ILE A 109 -6.99 2.88 7.50
N GLU A 110 -6.57 1.64 7.62
CA GLU A 110 -5.62 1.20 8.63
C GLU A 110 -4.16 1.37 8.21
N GLU A 111 -3.26 1.17 9.17
CA GLU A 111 -1.81 1.33 9.03
C GLU A 111 -1.18 0.52 7.89
N GLY A 112 -0.13 1.08 7.29
CA GLY A 112 0.64 0.49 6.20
C GLY A 112 -0.10 0.37 4.87
N THR A 113 -1.36 0.81 4.79
CA THR A 113 -2.12 0.82 3.54
C THR A 113 -1.74 1.99 2.65
N VAL A 114 -1.58 1.73 1.35
CA VAL A 114 -1.30 2.73 0.34
C VAL A 114 -2.52 2.94 -0.56
N ILE A 115 -3.02 4.18 -0.60
CA ILE A 115 -4.06 4.64 -1.51
C ILE A 115 -3.41 5.45 -2.64
N MET A 116 -3.43 4.89 -3.85
CA MET A 116 -2.79 5.48 -5.02
C MET A 116 -3.62 6.60 -5.65
N HIS A 117 -3.05 7.25 -6.67
CA HIS A 117 -3.69 8.33 -7.39
C HIS A 117 -5.06 7.96 -7.98
N HIS A 118 -6.00 8.90 -7.88
CA HIS A 118 -7.36 8.80 -8.42
C HIS A 118 -8.17 7.60 -7.89
N VAL A 119 -7.81 7.04 -6.75
CA VAL A 119 -8.69 6.11 -6.03
C VAL A 119 -9.91 6.87 -5.51
N LEU A 120 -11.08 6.23 -5.53
CA LEU A 120 -12.28 6.70 -4.85
C LEU A 120 -12.65 5.70 -3.74
N VAL A 121 -12.65 6.15 -2.49
CA VAL A 121 -13.13 5.40 -1.33
C VAL A 121 -14.39 6.07 -0.79
N ASN A 122 -15.52 5.41 -0.97
CA ASN A 122 -16.84 5.94 -0.59
C ASN A 122 -17.16 5.73 0.90
N ALA A 123 -18.31 6.27 1.32
CA ALA A 123 -18.69 6.33 2.73
C ALA A 123 -18.79 4.95 3.40
N ASN A 124 -18.35 4.87 4.65
CA ASN A 124 -18.39 3.66 5.48
C ASN A 124 -17.58 2.46 4.94
N ALA A 125 -16.76 2.65 3.90
CA ALA A 125 -15.79 1.65 3.50
C ALA A 125 -14.72 1.48 4.60
N LYS A 126 -14.28 0.24 4.82
CA LYS A 126 -13.26 -0.13 5.81
C LYS A 126 -12.14 -0.88 5.10
N ILE A 127 -10.94 -0.34 5.15
CA ILE A 127 -9.76 -0.90 4.49
C ILE A 127 -8.75 -1.27 5.58
N GLY A 128 -8.43 -2.54 5.65
CA GLY A 128 -7.51 -3.13 6.61
C GLY A 128 -6.07 -2.73 6.38
N LYS A 129 -5.17 -3.39 7.11
CA LYS A 129 -3.75 -3.06 7.18
C LYS A 129 -3.00 -3.51 5.93
N ASN A 130 -1.90 -2.83 5.62
CA ASN A 130 -0.93 -3.29 4.61
C ASN A 130 -1.56 -3.59 3.23
N CYS A 131 -2.64 -2.88 2.90
CA CYS A 131 -3.34 -3.04 1.65
C CYS A 131 -2.75 -2.12 0.58
N ILE A 132 -2.91 -2.50 -0.68
CA ILE A 132 -2.64 -1.63 -1.82
C ILE A 132 -3.95 -1.39 -2.54
N ILE A 133 -4.43 -0.15 -2.52
CA ILE A 133 -5.56 0.28 -3.35
C ILE A 133 -4.98 1.07 -4.50
N ASN A 134 -4.86 0.40 -5.64
CA ASN A 134 -4.03 0.85 -6.74
C ASN A 134 -4.75 1.89 -7.62
N THR A 135 -3.98 2.54 -8.50
CA THR A 135 -4.41 3.70 -9.29
C THR A 135 -5.78 3.50 -9.94
N LYS A 136 -6.68 4.48 -9.77
CA LYS A 136 -8.06 4.48 -10.29
C LYS A 136 -8.99 3.37 -9.78
N ALA A 137 -8.63 2.63 -8.73
CA ALA A 137 -9.58 1.70 -8.12
C ALA A 137 -10.76 2.45 -7.47
N LEU A 138 -11.95 1.86 -7.57
CA LEU A 138 -13.18 2.34 -6.92
C LEU A 138 -13.58 1.37 -5.81
N ILE A 139 -13.66 1.88 -4.59
CA ILE A 139 -14.15 1.18 -3.41
C ILE A 139 -15.48 1.82 -3.01
N GLU A 140 -16.59 1.14 -3.29
CA GLU A 140 -17.93 1.64 -2.99
C GLU A 140 -18.27 1.65 -1.50
N HIS A 141 -19.44 2.23 -1.19
CA HIS A 141 -19.95 2.32 0.16
C HIS A 141 -20.07 0.95 0.85
N ASP A 142 -19.89 0.92 2.17
CA ASP A 142 -20.01 -0.28 3.02
C ASP A 142 -19.10 -1.46 2.64
N VAL A 143 -18.12 -1.27 1.76
CA VAL A 143 -17.13 -2.30 1.41
C VAL A 143 -16.20 -2.56 2.59
N ILE A 144 -15.87 -3.83 2.82
CA ILE A 144 -14.83 -4.26 3.75
C ILE A 144 -13.71 -4.89 2.94
N ILE A 145 -12.50 -4.33 3.03
CA ILE A 145 -11.28 -4.94 2.52
C ILE A 145 -10.46 -5.34 3.74
N GLU A 146 -10.24 -6.62 3.94
CA GLU A 146 -9.43 -7.15 5.03
C GLU A 146 -7.92 -7.00 4.73
N ASP A 147 -7.06 -7.35 5.69
CA ASP A 147 -5.62 -7.07 5.65
C ASP A 147 -4.88 -7.68 4.45
N ASN A 148 -3.78 -7.03 4.06
CA ASN A 148 -2.81 -7.48 3.06
C ASN A 148 -3.36 -7.65 1.63
N CYS A 149 -4.55 -7.12 1.36
CA CYS A 149 -5.17 -7.18 0.04
C CYS A 149 -4.46 -6.28 -0.97
N HIS A 150 -4.59 -6.63 -2.25
CA HIS A 150 -4.20 -5.75 -3.35
C HIS A 150 -5.36 -5.61 -4.33
N ILE A 151 -6.01 -4.44 -4.29
CA ILE A 151 -7.00 -4.03 -5.27
C ILE A 151 -6.27 -3.32 -6.40
N SER A 152 -6.10 -4.00 -7.53
CA SER A 152 -5.28 -3.53 -8.65
C SER A 152 -5.94 -2.40 -9.43
N THR A 153 -5.20 -1.88 -10.41
CA THR A 153 -5.54 -0.66 -11.14
C THR A 153 -6.92 -0.75 -11.80
N ALA A 154 -7.70 0.32 -11.66
CA ALA A 154 -9.04 0.45 -12.24
C ALA A 154 -10.03 -0.67 -11.85
N SER A 155 -9.80 -1.39 -10.75
CA SER A 155 -10.78 -2.35 -10.24
C SER A 155 -11.94 -1.65 -9.55
N VAL A 156 -13.15 -2.16 -9.75
CA VAL A 156 -14.41 -1.67 -9.17
C VAL A 156 -14.92 -2.69 -8.16
N ILE A 157 -14.90 -2.31 -6.89
CA ILE A 157 -15.45 -3.08 -5.78
C ILE A 157 -16.77 -2.43 -5.37
N ASN A 158 -17.88 -3.03 -5.79
CA ASN A 158 -19.25 -2.51 -5.58
C ASN A 158 -19.73 -2.64 -4.13
N GLY A 159 -20.81 -1.92 -3.80
CA GLY A 159 -21.23 -1.69 -2.42
C GLY A 159 -21.43 -2.95 -1.58
N GLY A 160 -21.02 -2.89 -0.32
CA GLY A 160 -21.19 -3.97 0.66
C GLY A 160 -20.41 -5.25 0.39
N VAL A 161 -19.44 -5.23 -0.54
CA VAL A 161 -18.55 -6.38 -0.80
C VAL A 161 -17.57 -6.58 0.34
N ILE A 162 -17.25 -7.84 0.62
CA ILE A 162 -16.20 -8.23 1.56
C ILE A 162 -15.07 -8.87 0.77
N VAL A 163 -13.90 -8.25 0.77
CA VAL A 163 -12.66 -8.79 0.21
C VAL A 163 -11.83 -9.37 1.34
N LYS A 164 -11.62 -10.69 1.31
CA LYS A 164 -10.93 -11.44 2.37
C LYS A 164 -9.43 -11.19 2.40
N ALA A 165 -8.84 -11.34 3.57
CA ALA A 165 -7.42 -11.04 3.78
C ALA A 165 -6.54 -11.78 2.77
N ASN A 166 -5.44 -11.14 2.36
CA ASN A 166 -4.50 -11.66 1.36
C ASN A 166 -5.06 -11.84 -0.06
N THR A 167 -6.24 -11.29 -0.35
CA THR A 167 -6.83 -11.38 -1.69
C THR A 167 -6.16 -10.42 -2.67
N PHE A 168 -5.89 -10.92 -3.86
CA PHE A 168 -5.48 -10.14 -5.01
C PHE A 168 -6.66 -9.97 -5.97
N VAL A 169 -7.05 -8.71 -6.22
CA VAL A 169 -8.04 -8.36 -7.23
C VAL A 169 -7.33 -7.72 -8.42
N GLY A 170 -7.21 -8.45 -9.53
CA GLY A 170 -6.50 -8.01 -10.73
C GLY A 170 -7.14 -6.82 -11.43
N SER A 171 -6.35 -6.09 -12.24
CA SER A 171 -6.76 -4.83 -12.85
C SER A 171 -8.04 -4.93 -13.68
N ASN A 172 -8.83 -3.84 -13.71
CA ASN A 172 -10.11 -3.78 -14.42
C ASN A 172 -11.12 -4.87 -14.00
N THR A 173 -11.00 -5.43 -12.80
CA THR A 173 -12.03 -6.33 -12.27
C THR A 173 -13.25 -5.52 -11.85
N THR A 174 -14.46 -6.05 -12.03
CA THR A 174 -15.69 -5.51 -11.44
C THR A 174 -16.36 -6.57 -10.58
N SER A 175 -16.74 -6.24 -9.35
CA SER A 175 -17.54 -7.12 -8.50
C SER A 175 -19.04 -6.82 -8.63
N LYS A 176 -19.90 -7.78 -8.30
CA LYS A 176 -21.28 -7.51 -7.90
C LYS A 176 -21.29 -6.90 -6.48
N GLN A 177 -22.37 -6.24 -6.09
CA GLN A 177 -22.61 -5.79 -4.73
C GLN A 177 -22.87 -6.97 -3.77
N TYR A 178 -22.55 -6.80 -2.48
CA TYR A 178 -22.85 -7.74 -1.40
C TYR A 178 -22.36 -9.19 -1.61
N ILE A 179 -21.19 -9.35 -2.24
CA ILE A 179 -20.53 -10.65 -2.37
C ILE A 179 -19.26 -10.72 -1.53
N GLU A 180 -18.76 -11.93 -1.36
CA GLU A 180 -17.44 -12.19 -0.79
C GLU A 180 -16.43 -12.52 -1.89
N ILE A 181 -15.25 -11.92 -1.85
CA ILE A 181 -14.13 -12.20 -2.76
C ILE A 181 -12.96 -12.74 -1.94
N ASN A 182 -12.42 -13.88 -2.34
CA ASN A 182 -11.28 -14.51 -1.69
C ASN A 182 -10.28 -15.06 -2.72
N GLY A 183 -8.98 -14.93 -2.45
CA GLY A 183 -7.91 -15.55 -3.21
C GLY A 183 -7.40 -14.69 -4.36
N PHE A 184 -7.34 -15.24 -5.57
CA PHE A 184 -6.76 -14.58 -6.73
C PHE A 184 -7.81 -14.35 -7.82
N VAL A 185 -8.11 -13.10 -8.12
CA VAL A 185 -8.98 -12.71 -9.22
C VAL A 185 -8.14 -12.18 -10.38
N LYS A 186 -8.32 -12.80 -11.55
CA LYS A 186 -7.61 -12.40 -12.79
C LYS A 186 -8.04 -11.01 -13.24
N ALA A 187 -7.15 -10.29 -13.92
CA ALA A 187 -7.48 -9.01 -14.53
C ALA A 187 -8.67 -9.15 -15.51
N GLY A 188 -9.53 -8.13 -15.54
CA GLY A 188 -10.71 -8.06 -16.40
C GLY A 188 -11.88 -8.95 -15.96
N SER A 189 -11.84 -9.55 -14.77
CA SER A 189 -12.90 -10.44 -14.31
C SER A 189 -14.17 -9.68 -13.93
N LEU A 190 -15.32 -10.33 -14.13
CA LEU A 190 -16.58 -9.95 -13.49
C LEU A 190 -16.88 -10.97 -12.39
N VAL A 191 -16.72 -10.57 -11.13
CA VAL A 191 -16.94 -11.44 -9.96
C VAL A 191 -18.39 -11.28 -9.51
N LYS A 192 -19.14 -12.38 -9.40
CA LYS A 192 -20.59 -12.37 -9.18
C LYS A 192 -21.02 -13.22 -8.00
#